data_AF-A0A1F3CA29-F1
#
_entry.id   AF-A0A1F3CA29-F1
#
_cell.length_a   1.000
_cell.length_b   1.000
_cell.length_c   1.000
_cell.angle_alpha   90.00
_cell.angle_beta   90.00
_cell.angle_gamma   90.00
#
_symmetry.space_group_name_H-M   'P 1'
#
loop_
_entity.id
_entity.type
_entity.pdbx_description
1 polymer ?
#
loop_
_entity_poly.entity_id
_entity_poly.type
_entity_poly.pdbx_seq_one_letter_code
_entity_poly.pdbx_strand_id
1 'polypeptide(L)'
;MAEQVERDGGHVLAIYQDPVGDHWQIFCLLPLDRVEPTPYQRDLSPTHAKRLQEVMRKLDRFVDPIVAVSPRPGVYWTPNGHHRLAALGKLKGKMIPAILIPDAAVAYQILALNTEKAHNLKEKSLEVIRMYRALADEAPRAAEDDYAFQFESPHFITLGLLYEENRRFAGGAFAPILRRVDKFLKLTLPKGLEEREERAALVRGADEVLSDVVARLKKRGIRHPYVKNFVLARTTPLTRARKTLPSFDVTFKRLTANLEEFDVAKIRYEDVARSAIMSAPG
;
A
#
# COMPACT_ATOMS: atom_id res chain seq x y z
N MET A 1 -24.77 13.67 -16.89
CA MET A 1 -23.31 13.92 -16.73
C MET A 1 -22.62 14.31 -18.04
N ALA A 2 -22.94 13.69 -19.18
CA ALA A 2 -22.42 14.12 -20.49
C ALA A 2 -22.63 15.62 -20.77
N GLU A 3 -23.84 16.12 -20.58
CA GLU A 3 -24.14 17.57 -20.72
C GLU A 3 -23.32 18.44 -19.75
N GLN A 4 -23.02 17.93 -18.55
CA GLN A 4 -22.19 18.66 -17.58
C GLN A 4 -20.76 18.81 -18.10
N VAL A 5 -20.19 17.75 -18.70
CA VAL A 5 -18.87 17.79 -19.32
C VAL A 5 -18.79 18.88 -20.39
N GLU A 6 -19.78 18.95 -21.28
CA GLU A 6 -19.84 19.99 -22.32
C GLU A 6 -19.96 21.40 -21.70
N ARG A 7 -20.84 21.58 -20.70
CA ARG A 7 -21.00 22.86 -20.00
C ARG A 7 -19.74 23.32 -19.27
N ASP A 8 -18.94 22.39 -18.77
CA ASP A 8 -17.68 22.69 -18.09
C ASP A 8 -16.52 22.96 -19.05
N GLY A 9 -16.76 22.92 -20.37
CA GLY A 9 -15.76 23.14 -21.42
C GLY A 9 -15.01 21.87 -21.85
N GLY A 10 -15.47 20.70 -21.39
CA GLY A 10 -15.04 19.40 -21.88
C GLY A 10 -15.72 19.00 -23.19
N HIS A 11 -15.37 17.81 -23.71
CA HIS A 11 -15.96 17.25 -24.93
C HIS A 11 -16.24 15.77 -24.72
N VAL A 12 -17.47 15.32 -24.98
CA VAL A 12 -17.84 13.91 -24.93
C VAL A 12 -17.46 13.23 -26.23
N LEU A 13 -16.65 12.16 -26.14
CA LEU A 13 -16.17 11.41 -27.30
C LEU A 13 -17.01 10.14 -27.53
N ALA A 14 -17.38 9.44 -26.47
CA ALA A 14 -18.25 8.27 -26.51
C ALA A 14 -18.95 8.03 -25.17
N ILE A 15 -20.12 7.39 -25.22
CA ILE A 15 -20.84 6.87 -24.06
C ILE A 15 -21.02 5.38 -24.30
N TYR A 16 -20.60 4.55 -23.36
CA TYR A 16 -20.62 3.09 -23.52
C TYR A 16 -20.89 2.40 -22.19
N GLN A 17 -21.28 1.12 -22.24
CA GLN A 17 -21.43 0.27 -21.06
C GLN A 17 -20.16 -0.56 -20.86
N ASP A 18 -19.73 -0.69 -19.61
CA ASP A 18 -18.58 -1.53 -19.26
C ASP A 18 -18.90 -3.02 -19.51
N PRO A 19 -17.89 -3.85 -19.85
CA PRO A 19 -18.12 -5.22 -20.29
C PRO A 19 -18.40 -6.22 -19.15
N VAL A 20 -18.40 -5.79 -17.89
CA VAL A 20 -18.57 -6.67 -16.72
C VAL A 20 -19.94 -6.49 -16.09
N GLY A 21 -20.32 -5.24 -15.80
CA GLY A 21 -21.55 -4.90 -15.08
C GLY A 21 -22.57 -4.11 -15.90
N ASP A 22 -22.28 -3.86 -17.19
CA ASP A 22 -23.09 -3.01 -18.07
C ASP A 22 -23.32 -1.58 -17.52
N HIS A 23 -22.43 -1.08 -16.65
CA HIS A 23 -22.52 0.27 -16.11
C HIS A 23 -22.06 1.30 -17.14
N TRP A 24 -22.80 2.40 -17.22
CA TRP A 24 -22.50 3.49 -18.14
C TRP A 24 -21.20 4.21 -17.77
N GLN A 25 -20.36 4.45 -18.78
CA GLN A 25 -19.12 5.23 -18.71
C GLN A 25 -19.07 6.24 -19.86
N ILE A 26 -18.33 7.33 -19.66
CA ILE A 26 -18.17 8.37 -20.67
C ILE A 26 -16.69 8.51 -21.01
N PHE A 27 -16.31 8.23 -22.25
CA PHE A 27 -14.99 8.64 -22.74
C PHE A 27 -15.08 10.10 -23.20
N CYS A 28 -14.25 10.97 -22.65
CA CYS A 28 -14.31 12.41 -22.86
C CYS A 28 -12.94 13.09 -22.80
N LEU A 29 -12.90 14.36 -23.22
CA LEU A 29 -11.83 15.30 -22.94
C LEU A 29 -12.30 16.25 -21.83
N LEU A 30 -11.53 16.35 -20.74
CA LEU A 30 -11.80 17.30 -19.65
C LEU A 30 -10.79 18.46 -19.69
N PRO A 31 -11.19 19.70 -19.36
CA PRO A 31 -10.23 20.79 -19.15
C PRO A 31 -9.25 20.40 -18.04
N LEU A 32 -7.94 20.55 -18.31
CA LEU A 32 -6.90 20.08 -17.39
C LEU A 32 -6.99 20.76 -16.01
N ASP A 33 -7.38 22.03 -15.99
CA ASP A 33 -7.53 22.87 -14.80
C ASP A 33 -8.77 22.53 -13.95
N ARG A 34 -9.66 21.67 -14.46
CA ARG A 34 -10.85 21.17 -13.75
C ARG A 34 -10.64 19.78 -13.13
N VAL A 35 -9.49 19.15 -13.38
CA VAL A 35 -9.18 17.80 -12.89
C VAL A 35 -8.15 17.84 -11.78
N GLU A 36 -8.51 17.29 -10.63
CA GLU A 36 -7.65 17.19 -9.45
C GLU A 36 -7.38 15.72 -9.08
N PRO A 37 -6.27 15.39 -8.40
CA PRO A 37 -6.13 14.08 -7.77
C PRO A 37 -7.23 13.84 -6.74
N THR A 38 -7.56 12.59 -6.47
CA THR A 38 -8.43 12.30 -5.32
C THR A 38 -7.72 12.68 -4.01
N PRO A 39 -8.44 13.17 -2.98
CA PRO A 39 -7.83 13.59 -1.71
C PRO A 39 -7.04 12.49 -0.97
N TYR A 40 -7.36 11.22 -1.23
CA TYR A 40 -6.79 10.03 -0.60
C TYR A 40 -5.75 9.30 -1.47
N GLN A 41 -5.38 9.86 -2.63
CA GLN A 41 -4.42 9.24 -3.53
C GLN A 41 -2.97 9.25 -2.99
N ARG A 42 -2.15 8.36 -3.54
CA ARG A 42 -0.70 8.33 -3.27
C ARG A 42 -0.03 9.65 -3.65
N ASP A 43 0.91 10.09 -2.81
CA ASP A 43 1.80 11.21 -3.11
C ASP A 43 2.44 11.08 -4.50
N LEU A 44 2.42 12.18 -5.26
CA LEU A 44 3.10 12.27 -6.55
C LEU A 44 4.59 11.95 -6.36
N SER A 45 5.11 11.04 -7.19
CA SER A 45 6.56 10.82 -7.30
C SER A 45 7.11 11.77 -8.38
N PRO A 46 7.92 12.78 -8.01
CA PRO A 46 8.46 13.74 -8.98
C PRO A 46 9.28 13.04 -10.06
N THR A 47 10.03 12.00 -9.68
CA THR A 47 10.87 11.20 -10.59
C THR A 47 10.03 10.45 -11.61
N HIS A 48 8.92 9.82 -11.19
CA HIS A 48 8.04 9.11 -12.11
C HIS A 48 7.30 10.07 -13.04
N ALA A 49 6.82 11.20 -12.52
CA ALA A 49 6.15 12.22 -13.34
C ALA A 49 7.09 12.81 -14.41
N LYS A 50 8.35 13.10 -14.04
CA LYS A 50 9.37 13.58 -14.98
C LYS A 50 9.68 12.56 -16.07
N ARG A 51 9.88 11.29 -15.71
CA ARG A 51 10.13 10.22 -16.70
C ARG A 51 8.95 10.07 -17.67
N LEU A 52 7.73 10.12 -17.15
CA LEU A 52 6.53 10.04 -17.98
C LEU A 52 6.43 11.23 -18.94
N GLN A 53 6.71 12.43 -18.46
CA GLN A 53 6.79 13.65 -19.28
C GLN A 53 7.81 13.50 -20.43
N GLU A 54 9.01 13.00 -20.13
CA GLU A 54 10.07 12.79 -21.13
C GLU A 54 9.67 11.76 -22.19
N VAL A 55 9.05 10.66 -21.79
CA VAL A 55 8.56 9.62 -22.72
C VAL A 55 7.42 10.15 -23.59
N MET A 56 6.44 10.85 -23.01
CA MET A 56 5.35 11.48 -23.77
C MET A 56 5.88 12.47 -24.81
N ARG A 57 6.85 13.30 -24.42
CA ARG A 57 7.51 14.25 -25.33
C ARG A 57 8.26 13.52 -26.45
N LYS A 58 8.98 12.44 -26.13
CA LYS A 58 9.78 11.68 -27.10
C LYS A 58 8.89 10.94 -28.10
N LEU A 59 7.79 10.35 -27.64
CA LEU A 59 6.85 9.62 -28.49
C LEU A 59 5.88 10.53 -29.23
N ASP A 60 5.74 11.79 -28.79
CA ASP A 60 4.73 12.74 -29.24
C ASP A 60 3.30 12.17 -29.17
N ARG A 61 3.03 11.43 -28.07
CA ARG A 61 1.75 10.73 -27.86
C ARG A 61 1.34 10.74 -26.38
N PHE A 62 0.05 10.92 -26.15
CA PHE A 62 -0.61 10.60 -24.89
C PHE A 62 -1.56 9.43 -25.16
N VAL A 63 -1.16 8.22 -24.74
CA VAL A 63 -1.80 6.97 -25.20
C VAL A 63 -2.93 6.54 -24.27
N ASP A 64 -2.75 6.69 -22.96
CA ASP A 64 -3.62 6.06 -21.96
C ASP A 64 -4.45 7.12 -21.22
N PRO A 65 -5.79 7.16 -21.43
CA PRO A 65 -6.68 8.12 -20.77
C PRO A 65 -6.75 7.88 -19.26
N ILE A 66 -6.85 8.95 -18.48
CA ILE A 66 -7.03 8.82 -17.04
C ILE A 66 -8.42 8.26 -16.70
N VAL A 67 -8.60 7.75 -15.50
CA VAL A 67 -9.94 7.52 -14.95
C VAL A 67 -10.32 8.76 -14.15
N ALA A 68 -11.56 9.23 -14.33
CA ALA A 68 -12.13 10.35 -13.61
C ALA A 68 -13.47 9.97 -12.97
N VAL A 69 -13.80 10.62 -11.86
CA VAL A 69 -15.11 10.61 -11.21
C VAL A 69 -15.54 12.04 -10.95
N SER A 70 -16.85 12.28 -10.87
CA SER A 70 -17.41 13.59 -10.55
C SER A 70 -18.15 13.52 -9.21
N PRO A 71 -17.48 13.81 -8.07
CA PRO A 71 -18.12 13.72 -6.75
C PRO A 71 -19.23 14.75 -6.56
N ARG A 72 -19.17 15.85 -7.32
CA ARG A 72 -20.16 16.91 -7.38
C ARG A 72 -20.08 17.58 -8.76
N PRO A 73 -21.18 18.17 -9.26
CA PRO A 73 -21.19 18.84 -10.56
C PRO A 73 -20.05 19.86 -10.70
N GLY A 74 -19.34 19.85 -11.82
CA GLY A 74 -18.24 20.78 -12.09
C GLY A 74 -16.89 20.44 -11.45
N VAL A 75 -16.82 19.37 -10.64
CA VAL A 75 -15.58 18.87 -10.03
C VAL A 75 -15.25 17.51 -10.60
N TYR A 76 -13.99 17.32 -10.99
CA TYR A 76 -13.48 16.07 -11.50
C TYR A 76 -12.26 15.62 -10.70
N TRP A 77 -12.33 14.41 -10.16
CA TRP A 77 -11.20 13.78 -9.49
C TRP A 77 -10.68 12.61 -10.28
N THR A 78 -9.36 12.44 -10.32
CA THR A 78 -8.73 11.28 -10.97
C THR A 78 -8.30 10.25 -9.93
N PRO A 79 -9.05 9.15 -9.69
CA PRO A 79 -8.60 8.05 -8.83
C PRO A 79 -7.49 7.21 -9.49
N ASN A 80 -7.32 7.28 -10.81
CA ASN A 80 -6.20 6.68 -11.53
C ASN A 80 -5.73 7.61 -12.66
N GLY A 81 -4.50 8.12 -12.54
CA GLY A 81 -3.96 9.04 -13.55
C GLY A 81 -3.12 10.19 -13.00
N HIS A 82 -2.89 10.28 -11.69
CA HIS A 82 -2.23 11.46 -11.11
C HIS A 82 -0.86 11.81 -11.74
N HIS A 83 0.01 10.81 -12.01
CA HIS A 83 1.28 11.07 -12.71
C HIS A 83 1.08 11.53 -14.15
N ARG A 84 0.07 11.01 -14.85
CA ARG A 84 -0.29 11.41 -16.22
C ARG A 84 -0.82 12.85 -16.25
N LEU A 85 -1.71 13.19 -15.32
CA LEU A 85 -2.20 14.56 -15.11
C LEU A 85 -1.04 15.53 -14.87
N ALA A 86 -0.13 15.20 -13.94
CA ALA A 86 1.03 16.03 -13.63
C ALA A 86 2.00 16.16 -14.81
N ALA A 87 2.28 15.07 -15.52
CA ALA A 87 3.15 15.07 -16.70
C ALA A 87 2.58 15.94 -17.82
N LEU A 88 1.28 15.81 -18.11
CA LEU A 88 0.59 16.60 -19.13
C LEU A 88 0.54 18.08 -18.76
N GLY A 89 0.34 18.41 -17.47
CA GLY A 89 0.43 19.78 -16.98
C GLY A 89 1.81 20.41 -17.20
N LYS A 90 2.90 19.64 -17.00
CA LYS A 90 4.27 20.10 -17.32
C LYS A 90 4.51 20.24 -18.83
N LEU A 91 3.72 19.57 -19.67
CA LEU A 91 3.71 19.75 -21.12
C LEU A 91 2.76 20.87 -21.58
N LYS A 92 2.10 21.57 -20.65
CA LYS A 92 1.11 22.64 -20.94
C LYS A 92 -0.08 22.15 -21.77
N GLY A 93 -0.50 20.90 -21.57
CA GLY A 93 -1.74 20.39 -22.15
C GLY A 93 -2.96 21.20 -21.66
N LYS A 94 -3.96 21.39 -22.52
CA LYS A 94 -5.20 22.10 -22.18
C LYS A 94 -6.34 21.15 -21.80
N MET A 95 -6.37 19.99 -22.45
CA MET A 95 -7.40 18.97 -22.28
C MET A 95 -6.72 17.64 -21.92
N ILE A 96 -7.38 16.83 -21.10
CA ILE A 96 -6.92 15.48 -20.76
C ILE A 96 -7.99 14.45 -21.14
N PRO A 97 -7.64 13.40 -21.90
CA PRO A 97 -8.58 12.33 -22.20
C PRO A 97 -8.84 11.50 -20.94
N ALA A 98 -10.12 11.25 -20.67
CA ALA A 98 -10.58 10.60 -19.45
C ALA A 98 -11.72 9.62 -19.73
N ILE A 99 -11.70 8.48 -19.04
CA ILE A 99 -12.86 7.62 -18.82
C ILE A 99 -13.54 8.12 -17.55
N LEU A 100 -14.65 8.81 -17.72
CA LEU A 100 -15.43 9.41 -16.65
C LEU A 100 -16.53 8.43 -16.20
N ILE A 101 -16.46 8.05 -14.93
CA ILE A 101 -17.37 7.11 -14.29
C ILE A 101 -18.43 7.92 -13.51
N PRO A 102 -19.74 7.74 -13.81
CA PRO A 102 -20.82 8.49 -13.16
C PRO A 102 -20.99 8.18 -11.68
N ASP A 103 -20.66 6.96 -11.27
CA ASP A 103 -20.79 6.54 -9.88
C ASP A 103 -19.56 6.95 -9.06
N ALA A 104 -19.71 7.99 -8.25
CA ALA A 104 -18.66 8.48 -7.37
C ALA A 104 -18.30 7.48 -6.24
N ALA A 105 -19.18 6.53 -5.87
CA ALA A 105 -18.89 5.55 -4.83
C ALA A 105 -17.80 4.55 -5.25
N VAL A 106 -17.60 4.37 -6.55
CA VAL A 106 -16.61 3.45 -7.14
C VAL A 106 -15.20 4.06 -7.14
N ALA A 107 -15.04 5.35 -6.78
CA ALA A 107 -13.76 6.03 -6.75
C ALA A 107 -12.69 5.31 -5.90
N TYR A 108 -13.08 4.70 -4.77
CA TYR A 108 -12.20 3.87 -3.94
C TYR A 108 -11.91 2.50 -4.58
N GLN A 109 -12.88 1.91 -5.27
CA GLN A 109 -12.73 0.61 -5.92
C GLN A 109 -11.82 0.69 -7.16
N ILE A 110 -11.80 1.83 -7.86
CA ILE A 110 -10.91 2.07 -9.02
C ILE A 110 -9.44 2.06 -8.61
N LEU A 111 -9.10 2.46 -7.38
CA LEU A 111 -7.72 2.34 -6.88
C LEU A 111 -7.30 0.86 -6.80
N ALA A 112 -8.20 -0.02 -6.39
CA ALA A 112 -7.95 -1.47 -6.35
C ALA A 112 -7.77 -2.10 -7.74
N LEU A 113 -8.22 -1.44 -8.81
CA LEU A 113 -8.01 -1.89 -10.20
C LEU A 113 -6.59 -1.63 -10.72
N ASN A 114 -5.73 -0.90 -10.00
CA ASN A 114 -4.30 -0.75 -10.34
C ASN A 114 -3.49 -2.03 -9.98
N THR A 115 -3.90 -3.17 -10.53
CA THR A 115 -3.28 -4.47 -10.29
C THR A 115 -1.94 -4.65 -11.02
N GLU A 116 -1.63 -3.81 -12.02
CA GLU A 116 -0.39 -3.91 -12.82
C GLU A 116 0.88 -3.45 -12.09
N LYS A 117 0.74 -2.73 -10.97
CA LYS A 117 1.90 -2.35 -10.16
C LYS A 117 1.53 -2.54 -8.70
N ALA A 118 1.64 -3.78 -8.23
CA ALA A 118 1.50 -4.12 -6.82
C ALA A 118 2.14 -3.00 -5.98
N HIS A 119 1.32 -2.32 -5.20
CA HIS A 119 1.79 -1.26 -4.31
C HIS A 119 2.97 -1.81 -3.53
N ASN A 120 4.04 -1.01 -3.40
CA ASN A 120 5.08 -1.42 -2.47
C ASN A 120 4.43 -1.55 -1.09
N LEU A 121 4.80 -2.58 -0.34
CA LEU A 121 4.17 -2.96 0.93
C LEU A 121 3.88 -1.74 1.83
N LYS A 122 4.81 -0.78 1.85
CA LYS A 122 4.69 0.46 2.62
C LYS A 122 3.53 1.34 2.18
N GLU A 123 3.38 1.62 0.90
CA GLU A 123 2.30 2.46 0.40
C GLU A 123 0.94 1.85 0.67
N LYS A 124 0.80 0.55 0.45
CA LYS A 124 -0.45 -0.16 0.73
C LYS A 124 -0.79 -0.10 2.22
N SER A 125 0.19 -0.36 3.08
CA SER A 125 0.01 -0.27 4.53
C SER A 125 -0.39 1.13 4.99
N LEU A 126 0.22 2.19 4.45
CA LEU A 126 -0.12 3.57 4.78
C LEU A 126 -1.52 3.97 4.28
N GLU A 127 -1.94 3.49 3.11
CA GLU A 127 -3.29 3.70 2.60
C GLU A 127 -4.33 3.03 3.50
N VAL A 128 -4.09 1.76 3.86
CA VAL A 128 -5.00 0.97 4.70
C VAL A 128 -5.18 1.59 6.09
N ILE A 129 -4.12 2.05 6.75
CA ILE A 129 -4.26 2.66 8.09
C ILE A 129 -4.96 4.02 8.06
N ARG A 130 -4.75 4.82 7.00
CA ARG A 130 -5.50 6.07 6.80
C ARG A 130 -6.99 5.83 6.65
N MET A 131 -7.36 4.86 5.82
CA MET A 131 -8.75 4.43 5.65
C MET A 131 -9.32 3.90 6.97
N TYR A 132 -8.55 3.09 7.71
CA TYR A 132 -8.97 2.59 9.01
C TYR A 132 -9.34 3.71 9.98
N ARG A 133 -8.46 4.73 10.12
CA ARG A 133 -8.70 5.88 11.02
C ARG A 133 -9.94 6.66 10.59
N ALA A 134 -10.13 6.91 9.29
CA ALA A 134 -11.34 7.57 8.78
C ALA A 134 -12.62 6.79 9.11
N LEU A 135 -12.62 5.47 8.88
CA LEU A 135 -13.76 4.61 9.20
C LEU A 135 -14.02 4.50 10.70
N ALA A 136 -12.99 4.59 11.54
CA ALA A 136 -13.15 4.59 13.00
C ALA A 136 -13.94 5.83 13.47
N ASP A 137 -13.79 6.97 12.79
CA ASP A 137 -14.53 8.20 13.05
C ASP A 137 -15.94 8.17 12.42
N GLU A 138 -16.07 7.71 11.17
CA GLU A 138 -17.32 7.74 10.41
C GLU A 138 -18.30 6.61 10.82
N ALA A 139 -17.78 5.43 11.15
CA ALA A 139 -18.55 4.23 11.46
C ALA A 139 -18.06 3.54 12.76
N PRO A 140 -18.07 4.21 13.92
CA PRO A 140 -17.44 3.73 15.17
C PRO A 140 -18.05 2.45 15.75
N ARG A 141 -19.24 2.06 15.28
CA ARG A 141 -19.93 0.83 15.72
C ARG A 141 -19.64 -0.38 14.82
N ALA A 142 -19.07 -0.17 13.64
CA ALA A 142 -18.74 -1.26 12.73
C ALA A 142 -17.53 -2.05 13.25
N ALA A 143 -17.51 -3.36 13.00
CA ALA A 143 -16.39 -4.20 13.36
C ALA A 143 -15.27 -4.09 12.31
N GLU A 144 -14.04 -4.37 12.70
CA GLU A 144 -12.91 -4.35 11.77
C GLU A 144 -13.07 -5.41 10.65
N ASP A 145 -13.58 -6.60 10.96
CA ASP A 145 -13.76 -7.68 9.98
C ASP A 145 -14.88 -7.41 8.97
N ASP A 146 -15.79 -6.47 9.26
CA ASP A 146 -16.78 -5.98 8.28
C ASP A 146 -16.11 -5.32 7.07
N TYR A 147 -14.89 -4.79 7.24
CA TYR A 147 -14.11 -4.10 6.20
C TYR A 147 -12.95 -4.96 5.66
N ALA A 148 -13.00 -6.28 5.84
CA ALA A 148 -11.93 -7.19 5.40
C ALA A 148 -11.60 -7.07 3.91
N PHE A 149 -12.60 -6.81 3.07
CA PHE A 149 -12.41 -6.63 1.63
C PHE A 149 -11.61 -5.36 1.33
N GLN A 150 -11.96 -4.25 1.97
CA GLN A 150 -11.33 -2.94 1.79
C GLN A 150 -9.90 -2.94 2.34
N PHE A 151 -9.70 -3.52 3.52
CA PHE A 151 -8.38 -3.61 4.14
C PHE A 151 -7.46 -4.62 3.45
N GLU A 152 -8.01 -5.53 2.66
CA GLU A 152 -7.37 -6.65 1.94
C GLU A 152 -6.67 -7.67 2.84
N SER A 153 -5.88 -7.22 3.82
CA SER A 153 -5.16 -8.08 4.74
C SER A 153 -4.87 -7.37 6.07
N PRO A 154 -5.04 -8.06 7.22
CA PRO A 154 -4.89 -7.47 8.54
C PRO A 154 -3.49 -6.90 8.79
N HIS A 155 -2.44 -7.54 8.26
CA HIS A 155 -1.07 -7.09 8.43
C HIS A 155 -0.79 -5.71 7.81
N PHE A 156 -1.60 -5.25 6.85
CA PHE A 156 -1.45 -3.91 6.30
C PHE A 156 -1.80 -2.83 7.31
N ILE A 157 -2.76 -3.08 8.21
CA ILE A 157 -3.17 -2.16 9.27
C ILE A 157 -2.01 -2.00 10.27
N THR A 158 -1.50 -3.13 10.79
CA THR A 158 -0.39 -3.14 11.76
C THR A 158 0.89 -2.53 11.18
N LEU A 159 1.23 -2.85 9.91
CA LEU A 159 2.37 -2.25 9.22
C LEU A 159 2.17 -0.76 8.96
N GLY A 160 0.92 -0.32 8.72
CA GLY A 160 0.59 1.08 8.49
C GLY A 160 0.99 1.93 9.69
N LEU A 161 0.59 1.51 10.90
CA LEU A 161 0.99 2.15 12.17
C LEU A 161 2.52 2.24 12.31
N LEU A 162 3.22 1.13 12.02
CA LEU A 162 4.69 1.10 12.08
C LEU A 162 5.36 2.06 11.07
N TYR A 163 4.78 2.23 9.89
CA TYR A 163 5.30 3.14 8.87
C TYR A 163 4.95 4.61 9.12
N GLU A 164 3.83 4.90 9.81
CA GLU A 164 3.48 6.25 10.27
C GLU A 164 4.55 6.75 11.25
N GLU A 165 4.95 5.91 12.21
CA GLU A 165 5.99 6.23 13.18
C GLU A 165 7.40 6.20 12.57
N ASN A 166 7.72 5.18 11.78
CA ASN A 166 9.01 5.03 11.14
C ASN A 166 8.88 4.69 9.65
N ARG A 167 9.00 5.71 8.81
CA ARG A 167 8.96 5.56 7.34
C ARG A 167 10.01 4.61 6.76
N ARG A 168 11.06 4.24 7.51
CA ARG A 168 12.13 3.31 7.09
C ARG A 168 12.02 1.94 7.77
N PHE A 169 10.91 1.65 8.45
CA PHE A 169 10.65 0.36 9.08
C PHE A 169 10.87 -0.80 8.10
N ALA A 170 11.45 -1.90 8.58
CA ALA A 170 11.79 -3.06 7.76
C ALA A 170 10.57 -3.98 7.52
N GLY A 171 9.44 -3.42 7.07
CA GLY A 171 8.18 -4.17 7.00
C GLY A 171 8.22 -5.39 6.09
N GLY A 172 9.05 -5.38 5.04
CA GLY A 172 9.26 -6.55 4.18
C GLY A 172 9.84 -7.77 4.92
N ALA A 173 10.63 -7.55 5.97
CA ALA A 173 11.22 -8.62 6.78
C ALA A 173 10.20 -9.25 7.74
N PHE A 174 9.27 -8.45 8.27
CA PHE A 174 8.23 -8.91 9.21
C PHE A 174 6.95 -9.42 8.54
N ALA A 175 6.66 -9.00 7.30
CA ALA A 175 5.46 -9.39 6.57
C ALA A 175 5.20 -10.91 6.52
N PRO A 176 6.20 -11.81 6.33
CA PRO A 176 5.96 -13.25 6.35
C PRO A 176 5.46 -13.79 7.70
N ILE A 177 5.91 -13.20 8.82
CA ILE A 177 5.44 -13.56 10.16
C ILE A 177 4.02 -13.03 10.35
N LEU A 178 3.81 -11.74 10.06
CA LEU A 178 2.52 -11.07 10.24
C LEU A 178 1.40 -11.73 9.41
N ARG A 179 1.64 -12.09 8.14
CA ARG A 179 0.63 -12.79 7.31
C ARG A 179 0.09 -14.07 7.94
N ARG A 180 0.90 -14.74 8.77
CA ARG A 180 0.51 -15.99 9.42
C ARG A 180 -0.33 -15.74 10.68
N VAL A 181 0.09 -14.79 11.51
CA VAL A 181 -0.45 -14.63 12.88
C VAL A 181 -1.37 -13.43 13.06
N ASP A 182 -1.30 -12.45 12.16
CA ASP A 182 -2.18 -11.30 12.20
C ASP A 182 -3.52 -11.64 11.53
N LYS A 183 -4.61 -11.32 12.22
CA LYS A 183 -5.99 -11.65 11.84
C LYS A 183 -6.87 -10.42 12.02
N PHE A 184 -7.94 -10.33 11.23
CA PHE A 184 -8.96 -9.31 11.45
C PHE A 184 -9.62 -9.51 12.81
N LEU A 185 -9.89 -8.40 13.48
CA LEU A 185 -10.43 -8.34 14.83
C LEU A 185 -11.94 -8.29 14.79
N LYS A 186 -12.59 -9.01 15.70
CA LYS A 186 -14.05 -8.89 15.94
C LYS A 186 -14.35 -7.79 16.96
N LEU A 187 -13.68 -6.65 16.79
CA LEU A 187 -13.78 -5.48 17.66
C LEU A 187 -14.28 -4.31 16.82
N THR A 188 -14.98 -3.38 17.46
CA THR A 188 -15.37 -2.11 16.83
C THR A 188 -14.12 -1.36 16.39
N LEU A 189 -14.16 -0.66 15.26
CA LEU A 189 -12.99 0.03 14.69
C LEU A 189 -12.18 0.85 15.72
N PRO A 190 -12.76 1.65 16.63
CA PRO A 190 -11.98 2.35 17.66
C PRO A 190 -11.21 1.42 18.61
N LYS A 191 -11.84 0.33 19.06
CA LYS A 191 -11.20 -0.66 19.95
C LYS A 191 -10.21 -1.55 19.20
N GLY A 192 -10.51 -1.84 17.93
CA GLY A 192 -9.59 -2.52 17.05
C GLY A 192 -8.32 -1.69 16.84
N LEU A 193 -8.44 -0.36 16.71
CA LEU A 193 -7.30 0.54 16.59
C LEU A 193 -6.39 0.48 17.83
N GLU A 194 -6.96 0.47 19.05
CA GLU A 194 -6.19 0.31 20.30
C GLU A 194 -5.39 -1.01 20.30
N GLU A 195 -6.04 -2.14 19.99
CA GLU A 195 -5.39 -3.45 19.87
C GLU A 195 -4.32 -3.45 18.75
N ARG A 196 -4.56 -2.75 17.64
CA ARG A 196 -3.60 -2.62 16.53
C ARG A 196 -2.36 -1.83 16.96
N GLU A 197 -2.52 -0.80 17.79
CA GLU A 197 -1.42 -0.01 18.36
C GLU A 197 -0.58 -0.86 19.33
N GLU A 198 -1.21 -1.69 20.17
CA GLU A 198 -0.50 -2.65 21.02
C GLU A 198 0.29 -3.68 20.19
N ARG A 199 -0.32 -4.23 19.14
CA ARG A 199 0.34 -5.14 18.20
C ARG A 199 1.52 -4.49 17.49
N ALA A 200 1.36 -3.25 17.04
CA ALA A 200 2.44 -2.49 16.42
C ALA A 200 3.60 -2.28 17.41
N ALA A 201 3.31 -1.97 18.67
CA ALA A 201 4.34 -1.81 19.71
C ALA A 201 5.15 -3.09 19.93
N LEU A 202 4.50 -4.27 19.95
CA LEU A 202 5.20 -5.56 20.04
C LEU A 202 6.14 -5.82 18.85
N VAL A 203 5.68 -5.50 17.63
CA VAL A 203 6.50 -5.65 16.42
C VAL A 203 7.68 -4.69 16.43
N ARG A 204 7.46 -3.45 16.87
CA ARG A 204 8.52 -2.43 17.01
C ARG A 204 9.59 -2.87 17.99
N GLY A 205 9.19 -3.35 19.18
CA GLY A 205 10.13 -3.89 20.17
C GLY A 205 10.96 -5.06 19.62
N ALA A 206 10.35 -5.94 18.82
CA ALA A 206 11.10 -7.01 18.15
C ALA A 206 12.08 -6.48 17.08
N ASP A 207 11.75 -5.42 16.32
CA ASP A 207 12.69 -4.80 15.34
C ASP A 207 13.85 -4.07 16.01
N GLU A 208 13.64 -3.50 17.20
CA GLU A 208 14.70 -2.89 18.01
C GLU A 208 15.75 -3.94 18.41
N VAL A 209 15.32 -5.04 19.03
CA VAL A 209 16.23 -6.15 19.40
C VAL A 209 16.89 -6.77 18.16
N LEU A 210 16.13 -6.96 17.07
CA LEU A 210 16.68 -7.43 15.79
C LEU A 210 17.76 -6.49 15.26
N SER A 211 17.54 -5.18 15.35
CA SER A 211 18.49 -4.18 14.88
C SER A 211 19.79 -4.22 15.67
N ASP A 212 19.72 -4.48 16.98
CA ASP A 212 20.90 -4.70 17.84
C ASP A 212 21.65 -5.98 17.48
N VAL A 213 20.94 -7.09 17.24
CA VAL A 213 21.55 -8.33 16.73
C VAL A 213 22.28 -8.09 15.41
N VAL A 214 21.63 -7.39 14.47
CA VAL A 214 22.22 -7.06 13.16
C VAL A 214 23.42 -6.12 13.31
N ALA A 215 23.38 -5.16 14.22
CA ALA A 215 24.52 -4.29 14.51
C ALA A 215 25.72 -5.08 15.04
N ARG A 216 25.51 -6.04 15.95
CA ARG A 216 26.55 -6.95 16.44
C ARG A 216 27.14 -7.81 15.33
N LEU A 217 26.31 -8.37 14.44
CA LEU A 217 26.78 -9.13 13.27
C LEU A 217 27.61 -8.26 12.31
N LYS A 218 27.19 -7.01 12.06
CA LYS A 218 27.94 -6.05 11.23
C LYS A 218 29.29 -5.69 11.82
N LYS A 219 29.39 -5.55 13.15
CA LYS A 219 30.67 -5.33 13.85
C LYS A 219 31.63 -6.51 13.68
N ARG A 220 31.11 -7.74 13.55
CA ARG A 220 31.87 -8.95 13.22
C ARG A 220 32.21 -9.10 11.73
N GLY A 221 31.92 -8.11 10.89
CA GLY A 221 32.20 -8.14 9.44
C GLY A 221 31.09 -8.76 8.59
N ILE A 222 29.97 -9.19 9.18
CA ILE A 222 28.85 -9.78 8.43
C ILE A 222 27.92 -8.66 7.95
N ARG A 223 28.22 -8.12 6.75
CA ARG A 223 27.44 -7.07 6.09
C ARG A 223 26.77 -7.66 4.84
N HIS A 224 25.52 -8.08 4.96
CA HIS A 224 24.75 -8.66 3.85
C HIS A 224 23.34 -8.08 3.79
N PRO A 225 22.76 -7.80 2.60
CA PRO A 225 21.41 -7.22 2.47
C PRO A 225 20.32 -8.05 3.16
N TYR A 226 20.47 -9.38 3.17
CA TYR A 226 19.49 -10.32 3.73
C TYR A 226 19.69 -10.66 5.21
N VAL A 227 20.61 -9.99 5.91
CA VAL A 227 20.95 -10.34 7.31
C VAL A 227 19.73 -10.26 8.25
N LYS A 228 18.84 -9.27 8.07
CA LYS A 228 17.58 -9.16 8.85
C LYS A 228 16.68 -10.37 8.63
N ASN A 229 16.46 -10.74 7.36
CA ASN A 229 15.63 -11.89 6.99
C ASN A 229 16.21 -13.20 7.52
N PHE A 230 17.53 -13.36 7.43
CA PHE A 230 18.24 -14.53 7.96
C PHE A 230 18.03 -14.70 9.46
N VAL A 231 18.22 -13.63 10.25
CA VAL A 231 18.06 -13.68 11.70
C VAL A 231 16.60 -14.01 12.05
N LEU A 232 15.63 -13.32 11.45
CA LEU A 232 14.21 -13.58 11.70
C LEU A 232 13.79 -15.01 11.33
N ALA A 233 14.30 -15.57 10.23
CA ALA A 233 14.02 -16.95 9.85
C ALA A 233 14.55 -17.98 10.86
N ARG A 234 15.64 -17.64 11.58
CA ARG A 234 16.22 -18.49 12.63
C ARG A 234 15.54 -18.32 13.98
N THR A 235 14.98 -17.14 14.27
CA THR A 235 14.38 -16.82 15.58
C THR A 235 12.86 -16.91 15.59
N THR A 236 12.20 -17.02 14.43
CA THR A 236 10.74 -17.13 14.40
C THR A 236 10.25 -18.41 15.08
N PRO A 237 9.28 -18.33 16.02
CA PRO A 237 8.69 -19.51 16.65
C PRO A 237 7.78 -20.29 15.70
N LEU A 238 7.57 -19.79 14.47
CA LEU A 238 6.59 -20.32 13.53
C LEU A 238 7.14 -21.40 12.59
N THR A 239 8.45 -21.68 12.61
CA THR A 239 9.09 -22.66 11.71
C THR A 239 8.57 -24.08 11.95
N ARG A 240 8.23 -24.42 13.20
CA ARG A 240 7.72 -25.75 13.60
C ARG A 240 6.19 -25.80 13.76
N ALA A 241 5.53 -24.64 13.82
CA ALA A 241 4.08 -24.53 13.98
C ALA A 241 3.37 -24.65 12.63
N ARG A 242 3.00 -25.89 12.23
CA ARG A 242 2.28 -26.15 10.97
C ARG A 242 0.76 -26.23 11.11
N LYS A 243 0.24 -26.84 12.19
CA LYS A 243 -1.21 -27.09 12.38
C LYS A 243 -1.89 -26.07 13.29
N THR A 244 -1.25 -25.71 14.39
CA THR A 244 -1.75 -24.74 15.36
C THR A 244 -0.76 -23.59 15.46
N LEU A 245 -1.19 -22.40 15.02
CA LEU A 245 -0.37 -21.20 15.13
C LEU A 245 -0.54 -20.58 16.52
N PRO A 246 0.54 -20.12 17.16
CA PRO A 246 0.44 -19.31 18.37
C PRO A 246 -0.29 -17.99 18.08
N SER A 247 -0.85 -17.38 19.14
CA SER A 247 -1.43 -16.03 19.03
C SER A 247 -0.37 -14.99 18.64
N PHE A 248 -0.83 -13.82 18.21
CA PHE A 248 0.04 -12.69 17.85
C PHE A 248 1.03 -12.37 18.98
N ASP A 249 0.52 -12.15 20.19
CA ASP A 249 1.30 -11.85 21.39
C ASP A 249 2.34 -12.91 21.71
N VAL A 250 1.93 -14.18 21.73
CA VAL A 250 2.82 -15.30 22.03
C VAL A 250 3.91 -15.39 20.97
N THR A 251 3.57 -15.13 19.71
CA THR A 251 4.52 -15.12 18.60
C THR A 251 5.59 -14.05 18.79
N PHE A 252 5.18 -12.80 19.01
CA PHE A 252 6.12 -11.69 19.10
C PHE A 252 6.92 -11.70 20.41
N LYS A 253 6.31 -12.09 21.55
CA LYS A 253 7.05 -12.28 22.81
C LYS A 253 8.13 -13.35 22.69
N ARG A 254 7.81 -14.50 22.08
CA ARG A 254 8.81 -15.56 21.82
C ARG A 254 9.85 -15.15 20.80
N LEU A 255 9.46 -14.43 19.75
CA LEU A 255 10.39 -13.90 18.75
C LEU A 255 11.42 -12.98 19.41
N THR A 256 10.98 -12.05 20.26
CA THR A 256 11.86 -11.14 21.00
C THR A 256 12.83 -11.91 21.91
N ALA A 257 12.33 -12.85 22.72
CA ALA A 257 13.20 -13.69 23.56
C ALA A 257 14.26 -14.47 22.74
N ASN A 258 13.84 -15.07 21.62
CA ASN A 258 14.77 -15.77 20.72
C ASN A 258 15.80 -14.83 20.06
N LEU A 259 15.46 -13.56 19.84
CA LEU A 259 16.38 -12.54 19.33
C LEU A 259 17.40 -12.10 20.40
N GLU A 260 16.96 -11.97 21.65
CA GLU A 260 17.83 -11.62 22.79
C GLU A 260 18.88 -12.73 23.04
N GLU A 261 18.45 -13.99 23.00
CA GLU A 261 19.31 -15.18 23.15
C GLU A 261 20.13 -15.50 21.89
N PHE A 262 19.98 -14.73 20.80
CA PHE A 262 20.63 -15.03 19.54
C PHE A 262 22.16 -14.88 19.63
N ASP A 263 22.85 -16.02 19.62
CA ASP A 263 24.31 -16.09 19.66
C ASP A 263 24.93 -15.72 18.32
N VAL A 264 25.31 -14.44 18.20
CA VAL A 264 25.95 -13.91 17.00
C VAL A 264 27.30 -14.57 16.73
N ALA A 265 28.00 -15.16 17.71
CA ALA A 265 29.35 -15.70 17.52
C ALA A 265 29.36 -16.93 16.60
N LYS A 266 28.26 -17.70 16.61
CA LYS A 266 28.10 -18.92 15.80
C LYS A 266 27.77 -18.67 14.33
N ILE A 267 27.52 -17.42 13.94
CA ILE A 267 27.12 -17.08 12.58
C ILE A 267 28.33 -16.74 11.72
N ARG A 268 28.40 -17.32 10.52
CA ARG A 268 29.38 -17.00 9.47
C ARG A 268 28.70 -16.31 8.29
N TYR A 269 29.47 -15.57 7.49
CA TYR A 269 28.96 -14.87 6.31
C TYR A 269 28.29 -15.82 5.29
N GLU A 270 28.90 -16.99 5.05
CA GLU A 270 28.35 -18.01 4.14
C GLU A 270 26.96 -18.51 4.54
N ASP A 271 26.67 -18.58 5.84
CA ASP A 271 25.37 -19.05 6.33
C ASP A 271 24.25 -18.07 5.91
N VAL A 272 24.56 -16.76 5.93
CA VAL A 272 23.65 -15.70 5.47
C VAL A 272 23.51 -15.70 3.95
N ALA A 273 24.60 -15.90 3.22
CA ALA A 273 24.59 -15.96 1.75
C ALA A 273 23.78 -17.16 1.22
N ARG A 274 23.96 -18.36 1.79
CA ARG A 274 23.20 -19.56 1.40
C ARG A 274 21.70 -19.40 1.65
N SER A 275 21.33 -18.81 2.79
CA SER A 275 19.92 -18.56 3.12
C SER A 275 19.25 -17.55 2.18
N ALA A 276 20.01 -16.60 1.63
CA ALA A 276 19.49 -15.61 0.69
C ALA A 276 19.11 -16.25 -0.66
N ILE A 277 19.86 -17.25 -1.13
CA ILE A 277 19.57 -18.00 -2.35
C ILE A 277 18.24 -18.76 -2.23
N MET A 278 17.95 -19.32 -1.06
CA MET A 278 16.68 -20.04 -0.79
C MET A 278 15.48 -19.11 -0.53
N SER A 279 15.72 -17.82 -0.26
CA SER A 279 14.67 -16.83 0.08
C SER A 279 14.37 -15.85 -1.05
N ALA A 280 15.10 -15.91 -2.18
CA ALA A 280 14.81 -15.11 -3.36
C ALA A 280 13.52 -15.64 -4.01
N PRO A 281 12.54 -14.79 -4.35
CA PRO A 281 11.47 -15.20 -5.24
C PRO A 281 12.10 -15.56 -6.59
N GLY A 282 11.82 -16.77 -7.08
CA GLY A 282 11.98 -17.09 -8.50
C GLY A 282 10.97 -16.31 -9.34
#